data_AF-A0A838LQN4-F1
#
_entry.id   AF-A0A838LQN4-F1
#
_cell.length_a   1.000
_cell.length_b   1.000
_cell.length_c   1.000
_cell.angle_alpha   90.00
_cell.angle_beta   90.00
_cell.angle_gamma   90.00
#
_symmetry.space_group_name_H-M   'P 1'
#
loop_
_entity.id
_entity.type
_entity.pdbx_description
1 polymer ?
#
loop_
_entity_poly.entity_id
_entity_poly.type
_entity_poly.pdbx_seq_one_letter_code
_entity_poly.pdbx_strand_id
1 'polypeptide(L)' 'MLHDLPELDPPAAQAWAAVDAGEWDELQALLHPYLHFTDGAVALRGRTNVMTHLRSHPTPKPPTAVEVRDGQLYRWTR' A
#
# COMPACT_ATOMS: atom_id res chain seq x y z
N MET A 1 -7.09 6.86 -21.84
CA MET A 1 -5.68 6.50 -22.02
C MET A 1 -5.25 5.82 -20.73
N LEU A 2 -4.99 4.52 -20.80
CA LEU A 2 -4.55 3.72 -19.66
C LEU A 2 -3.11 4.16 -19.36
N HIS A 3 -2.89 4.86 -18.25
CA HIS A 3 -1.54 5.24 -17.84
C HIS A 3 -0.77 3.96 -17.50
N ASP A 4 0.41 3.78 -18.09
CA ASP A 4 1.42 2.78 -17.70
C ASP A 4 1.62 2.85 -16.19
N LEU A 5 0.90 1.98 -15.46
CA LEU A 5 1.26 1.66 -14.10
C LEU A 5 2.53 0.80 -14.21
N PRO A 6 3.56 1.02 -13.37
CA PRO A 6 4.64 0.05 -13.26
C PRO A 6 4.03 -1.35 -13.10
N GLU A 7 4.69 -2.41 -13.60
CA GLU A 7 4.31 -3.79 -13.28
C GLU A 7 4.44 -3.98 -11.76
N LEU A 8 3.39 -3.59 -11.04
CA LEU A 8 3.28 -3.75 -9.61
C LEU A 8 2.96 -5.20 -9.35
N ASP A 9 3.66 -5.82 -8.41
CA ASP A 9 3.32 -7.16 -7.95
C ASP A 9 1.81 -7.21 -7.62
N PRO A 10 1.09 -8.31 -7.92
CA PRO A 10 -0.36 -8.39 -7.76
C PRO A 10 -0.90 -7.91 -6.40
N PRO A 11 -0.25 -8.17 -5.25
CA PRO A 11 -0.68 -7.64 -3.96
C PRO A 11 -0.69 -6.12 -3.89
N ALA A 12 0.22 -5.43 -4.58
CA ALA A 12 0.29 -3.97 -4.60
C ALA A 12 -0.84 -3.34 -5.41
N ALA A 13 -1.19 -3.92 -6.56
CA ALA A 13 -2.35 -3.48 -7.34
C ALA A 13 -3.67 -3.71 -6.58
N GLN A 14 -3.79 -4.86 -5.90
CA GLN A 14 -4.95 -5.17 -5.05
C GLN A 14 -5.04 -4.25 -3.83
N ALA A 15 -3.93 -3.99 -3.14
CA ALA A 15 -3.91 -3.10 -1.98
C ALA A 15 -4.26 -1.67 -2.39
N TRP A 16 -3.80 -1.23 -3.57
CA TRP A 16 -4.18 0.04 -4.16
C TRP A 16 -5.69 0.11 -4.44
N ALA A 17 -6.25 -0.90 -5.10
CA ALA A 17 -7.69 -0.99 -5.38
C ALA A 17 -8.52 -1.01 -4.09
N ALA A 18 -8.09 -1.74 -3.06
CA ALA A 18 -8.77 -1.79 -1.76
C ALA A 18 -8.77 -0.44 -1.04
N VAL A 19 -7.69 0.35 -1.16
CA VAL A 19 -7.66 1.73 -0.63
C VAL A 19 -8.66 2.63 -1.37
N ASP A 20 -8.69 2.55 -2.70
CA ASP A 20 -9.61 3.34 -3.54
C ASP A 20 -11.08 2.96 -3.29
N ALA A 21 -11.37 1.67 -3.09
CA ALA A 21 -12.70 1.15 -2.77
C ALA A 21 -13.10 1.31 -1.29
N GLY A 22 -12.16 1.68 -0.40
CA GLY A 22 -12.40 1.74 1.04
C GLY A 22 -12.56 0.38 1.73
N GLU A 23 -12.06 -0.69 1.10
CA GLU A 23 -12.12 -2.08 1.56
C GLU A 23 -11.01 -2.36 2.58
N TRP A 24 -11.12 -1.75 3.76
CA TRP A 24 -10.04 -1.75 4.75
C TRP A 24 -9.69 -3.13 5.32
N ASP A 25 -10.65 -4.05 5.38
CA ASP A 25 -10.41 -5.42 5.86
C ASP A 25 -9.62 -6.22 4.83
N GLU A 26 -9.90 -6.03 3.54
CA GLU A 26 -9.13 -6.63 2.45
C GLU A 26 -7.71 -6.06 2.40
N LEU A 27 -7.58 -4.74 2.52
CA LEU A 27 -6.30 -4.08 2.65
C LEU A 27 -5.49 -4.68 3.82
N GLN A 28 -6.11 -4.89 4.98
CA GLN A 28 -5.43 -5.44 6.15
C GLN A 28 -4.78 -6.81 5.89
N ALA A 29 -5.42 -7.66 5.08
CA ALA A 29 -4.93 -8.98 4.72
C ALA A 29 -3.71 -8.92 3.78
N LEU A 30 -3.59 -7.86 2.99
CA LEU A 30 -2.51 -7.64 2.03
C LEU A 30 -1.27 -6.98 2.65
N LEU A 31 -1.40 -6.34 3.82
CA LEU A 31 -0.30 -5.63 4.46
C LEU A 31 0.43 -6.49 5.50
N HIS A 32 1.76 -6.55 5.38
CA HIS A 32 2.59 -7.27 6.34
C HIS A 32 2.54 -6.59 7.72
N PRO A 33 2.53 -7.34 8.85
CA PRO A 33 2.52 -6.75 10.19
C PRO A 33 3.64 -5.72 10.42
N TYR A 34 4.81 -5.96 9.84
CA TYR A 34 6.00 -5.09 9.90
C TYR A 34 6.19 -4.20 8.66
N LEU A 35 5.11 -3.86 7.95
CA LEU A 35 5.16 -3.02 6.76
C LEU A 35 5.94 -1.72 7.00
N HIS A 36 6.82 -1.40 6.06
CA HIS A 36 7.48 -0.11 5.94
C HIS A 36 6.82 0.70 4.83
N PHE A 37 6.20 1.81 5.19
CA PHE A 37 5.57 2.74 4.25
C PHE A 37 6.40 4.02 4.17
N THR A 38 6.64 4.49 2.95
CA THR A 38 7.28 5.78 2.68
C THR A 38 6.49 6.51 1.60
N ASP A 39 6.14 7.76 1.87
CA ASP A 39 5.47 8.67 0.93
C ASP A 39 6.07 10.07 1.07
N GLY A 40 7.03 10.38 0.20
CA GLY A 40 7.83 11.62 0.32
C GLY A 40 8.51 11.75 1.68
N ALA A 41 8.09 12.73 2.49
CA ALA A 41 8.63 12.97 3.83
C ALA A 41 7.99 12.09 4.93
N VAL A 42 6.90 11.38 4.62
CA VAL A 42 6.21 10.50 5.55
C VAL A 42 6.89 9.14 5.55
N ALA A 43 7.36 8.70 6.71
CA ALA A 43 7.86 7.35 6.91
C ALA A 43 7.14 6.70 8.10
N LEU A 44 6.44 5.60 7.84
CA LEU A 44 5.65 4.87 8.83
C LEU A 44 6.09 3.41 8.90
N ARG A 45 5.96 2.84 10.10
CA ARG A 45 6.22 1.42 10.35
C ARG A 45 5.03 0.76 11.01
N GLY A 46 4.80 -0.47 10.61
CA GLY A 46 3.76 -1.34 11.17
C GLY A 46 2.42 -1.12 10.50
N ARG A 47 1.72 -2.23 10.25
CA ARG A 47 0.43 -2.25 9.55
C ARG A 47 -0.58 -1.25 10.11
N THR A 48 -0.74 -1.21 11.43
CA THR A 48 -1.74 -0.35 12.09
C THR A 48 -1.52 1.14 11.79
N ASN A 49 -0.28 1.62 11.91
CA ASN A 49 0.03 3.03 11.65
C ASN A 49 -0.20 3.40 10.19
N VAL A 50 0.16 2.49 9.27
CA VAL A 50 -0.07 2.68 7.83
C VAL A 50 -1.56 2.71 7.53
N MET A 51 -2.35 1.78 8.07
CA MET A 51 -3.81 1.77 7.87
C MET A 51 -4.47 3.04 8.42
N THR A 52 -4.08 3.50 9.61
CA THR A 52 -4.59 4.77 10.16
C THR A 52 -4.24 5.93 9.23
N HIS A 53 -3.01 5.99 8.72
CA HIS A 53 -2.59 7.02 7.78
C HIS A 53 -3.39 6.97 6.47
N LEU A 54 -3.52 5.81 5.83
CA LEU A 54 -4.26 5.63 4.58
C LEU A 54 -5.75 5.97 4.73
N ARG A 55 -6.37 5.63 5.87
CA ARG A 55 -7.76 6.04 6.18
C ARG A 55 -7.93 7.55 6.29
N SER A 56 -6.94 8.23 6.88
CA SER A 56 -6.97 9.69 7.05
C SER A 56 -6.64 10.45 5.77
N HIS A 57 -5.90 9.83 4.84
CA HIS A 57 -5.43 10.43 3.60
C HIS A 57 -5.60 9.45 2.42
N PRO A 58 -6.84 9.20 1.94
CA PRO A 58 -7.15 8.17 0.95
C PRO A 58 -6.74 8.51 -0.48
N THR A 59 -5.85 9.49 -0.67
CA THR A 59 -5.25 9.82 -1.97
C THR A 59 -3.78 9.39 -2.01
N PRO A 60 -3.45 8.08 -1.91
CA PRO A 60 -2.12 7.69 -2.30
C PRO A 60 -2.01 7.92 -3.84
N LYS A 61 -0.81 8.05 -4.38
CA LYS A 61 -0.59 7.79 -5.82
C LYS A 61 -0.20 6.32 -5.93
N PRO A 62 -0.22 5.70 -7.11
CA PRO A 62 0.34 4.37 -7.25
C PRO A 62 1.76 4.33 -6.67
N PRO A 63 2.14 3.24 -5.96
CA PRO A 63 3.48 3.10 -5.42
C PRO A 63 4.54 3.17 -6.52
N THR A 64 5.69 3.76 -6.19
CA THR A 64 6.86 3.80 -7.07
C THR A 64 7.75 2.56 -6.90
N ALA A 65 7.71 1.93 -5.72
CA ALA A 65 8.35 0.64 -5.46
C ALA A 65 7.62 -0.15 -4.37
N VAL A 66 7.53 -1.46 -4.54
CA VAL A 66 6.95 -2.39 -3.56
C VAL A 66 7.88 -3.57 -3.31
N GLU A 67 7.86 -4.09 -2.09
CA GLU A 67 8.51 -5.35 -1.73
C GLU A 67 7.43 -6.26 -1.14
N VAL A 68 7.24 -7.43 -1.72
CA VAL A 68 6.31 -8.45 -1.22
C VAL A 68 7.09 -9.52 -0.47
N ARG A 69 6.61 -9.89 0.73
CA ARG A 69 7.08 -11.04 1.50
C ARG A 69 5.89 -11.85 1.98
N ASP A 70 5.96 -13.16 1.81
CA ASP A 70 4.89 -14.09 2.22
C ASP A 70 3.51 -13.71 1.65
N GLY A 71 3.48 -13.19 0.41
CA GLY A 71 2.26 -12.74 -0.26
C GLY A 71 1.71 -11.40 0.24
N GLN A 72 2.41 -10.72 1.15
CA GLN A 72 1.98 -9.45 1.74
C GLN A 72 2.98 -8.32 1.43
N LEU A 73 2.50 -7.08 1.37
CA LEU A 73 3.37 -5.91 1.22
C LEU A 73 4.21 -5.74 2.48
N TYR A 74 5.51 -5.94 2.34
CA TYR A 74 6.52 -5.66 3.36
C TYR A 74 7.06 -4.24 3.25
N ARG A 75 7.16 -3.71 2.02
CA ARG A 75 7.56 -2.33 1.77
C ARG A 75 6.66 -1.69 0.72
N TRP A 76 6.23 -0.48 1.00
CA TRP A 76 5.51 0.39 0.08
C TRP A 76 6.24 1.72 0.04
N THR A 77 6.80 2.07 -1.11
CA THR A 77 7.44 3.38 -1.34
C THR A 77 6.67 4.13 -2.41
N ARG A 78 6.47 5.41 -2.15
CA ARG A 78 5.87 6.38 -3.05
C ARG A 78 6.75 7.62 -3.14
#